data_AF-W6XKD1-F1
#
_entry.id   AF-W6XKD1-F1
#
_cell.length_a   1.000
_cell.length_b   1.000
_cell.length_c   1.000
_cell.angle_alpha   90.00
_cell.angle_beta   90.00
_cell.angle_gamma   90.00
#
_symmetry.space_group_name_H-M   'P 1'
#
loop_
_entity.id
_entity.type
_entity.pdbx_description
1 polymer ?
#
loop_
_entity_poly.entity_id
_entity_poly.type
_entity_poly.pdbx_seq_one_letter_code
_entity_poly.pdbx_strand_id
1 'polypeptide(L)'
;MTNSSEALAQNKLDKAREKLLWAKHRNARFSQAEKDIKREEGRLEEQKRWLATRRLMLHGQYSDWLNDTIVNRTIIPYCKIWNQNLAAQMQDRLPREIRDMIYQHLWHYDPDRTSPHLLARQHVKQHYTFTCPYCPPDTIAMFPRLIDIAQCMFRAEDGDLSQLFDHSALPHYLSPDYVGDLTAHEIGVSFYKSLNEEDLLQCQSSRIELVLQSDAFHLGLPTMELIRSLTVHCNIDRYRTPPQQHALSSKCRHTLSETALVRSELLFDDFCSLLDIKNKKDFKLHVIMHQCYIRLNVLEEAIKALRSVLESFLRDGSFLTVTWTYRGHWDNAMGPPCHQLVSCEITHALDASNDPLLDDPEWKLDLYEVLDQAEDIIMPEHAKFDVEPANVSKTSNRSAINRFVHNMYDLSEIHNLAVMNVITQGTDVPSESEVESDVSDGCKFGLCAHEDDEEL
;
A
#
# COMPACT_ATOMS: atom_id res chain seq x y z
N MET A 1 32.29 51.29 -2.91
CA MET A 1 32.96 51.80 -1.69
C MET A 1 31.98 51.80 -0.52
N THR A 2 31.60 50.63 0.00
CA THR A 2 30.62 50.47 1.10
C THR A 2 31.03 49.45 2.16
N ASN A 3 32.16 48.74 1.99
CA ASN A 3 32.55 47.64 2.89
C ASN A 3 33.30 48.07 4.18
N SER A 4 33.66 49.34 4.31
CA SER A 4 34.42 49.84 5.47
C SER A 4 33.52 50.15 6.68
N SER A 5 32.27 50.56 6.44
CA SER A 5 31.31 50.95 7.49
C SER A 5 30.76 49.74 8.26
N GLU A 6 30.40 48.67 7.53
CA GLU A 6 29.85 47.44 8.11
C GLU A 6 30.90 46.67 8.92
N ALA A 7 32.15 46.60 8.42
CA ALA A 7 33.26 45.99 9.16
C ALA A 7 33.55 46.73 10.48
N LEU A 8 33.40 48.06 10.50
CA LEU A 8 33.56 48.88 11.69
C LEU A 8 32.41 48.70 12.69
N ALA A 9 31.19 48.50 12.19
CA ALA A 9 30.00 48.22 13.01
C ALA A 9 30.08 46.83 13.66
N GLN A 10 30.52 45.81 12.90
CA GLN A 10 30.70 44.46 13.41
C GLN A 10 31.77 44.39 14.49
N ASN A 11 32.92 45.05 14.30
CA ASN A 11 33.99 45.11 15.30
C ASN A 11 33.54 45.80 16.60
N LYS A 12 32.71 46.84 16.52
CA LYS A 12 32.11 47.48 17.69
C LYS A 12 31.14 46.55 18.43
N LEU A 13 30.37 45.75 17.68
CA LEU A 13 29.40 44.80 18.23
C LEU A 13 30.12 43.63 18.93
N ASP A 14 31.22 43.14 18.35
CA ASP A 14 32.04 42.10 18.97
C ASP A 14 32.76 42.59 20.22
N LYS A 15 33.30 43.81 20.21
CA LYS A 15 33.86 44.46 21.43
C LYS A 15 32.80 44.70 22.50
N ALA A 16 31.56 45.00 22.12
CA ALA A 16 30.45 45.16 23.06
C ALA A 16 30.06 43.79 23.66
N ARG A 17 30.04 42.72 22.86
CA ARG A 17 29.81 41.34 23.32
C ARG A 17 30.89 40.85 24.27
N GLU A 18 32.17 41.10 23.97
CA GLU A 18 33.27 40.79 24.89
C GLU A 18 33.12 41.57 26.18
N LYS A 19 32.87 42.90 26.13
CA LYS A 19 32.65 43.69 27.35
C LYS A 19 31.46 43.18 28.17
N LEU A 20 30.39 42.72 27.52
CA LEU A 20 29.24 42.12 28.19
C LEU A 20 29.57 40.76 28.83
N LEU A 21 30.35 39.91 28.15
CA LEU A 21 30.84 38.63 28.68
C LEU A 21 31.77 38.85 29.88
N TRP A 22 32.71 39.79 29.78
CA TRP A 22 33.59 40.18 30.88
C TRP A 22 32.82 40.80 32.05
N ALA A 23 31.78 41.59 31.78
CA ALA A 23 30.88 42.12 32.81
C ALA A 23 30.04 41.02 33.46
N LYS A 24 29.55 40.02 32.70
CA LYS A 24 28.86 38.83 33.21
C LYS A 24 29.78 38.00 34.13
N HIS A 25 31.05 37.85 33.77
CA HIS A 25 32.04 37.13 34.59
C HIS A 25 32.46 37.87 35.86
N ARG A 26 32.55 39.22 35.83
CA ARG A 26 32.94 40.02 37.01
C ARG A 26 31.79 40.30 37.98
N ASN A 27 30.54 40.29 37.54
CA ASN A 27 29.41 40.59 38.40
C ASN A 27 28.93 39.31 39.11
N ALA A 28 29.21 39.19 40.40
CA ALA A 28 28.80 38.06 41.22
C ALA A 28 27.29 37.78 41.13
N ARG A 29 26.46 38.79 40.87
CA ARG A 29 25.01 38.66 40.64
C ARG A 29 24.65 37.88 39.37
N PHE A 30 25.40 38.04 38.27
CA PHE A 30 25.15 37.26 37.03
C PHE A 30 25.61 35.82 37.18
N SER A 31 26.77 35.60 37.82
CA SER A 31 27.22 34.25 38.18
C SER A 31 26.23 33.53 39.09
N GLN A 32 25.60 34.25 40.03
CA GLN A 32 24.57 33.69 40.90
C GLN A 32 23.28 33.34 40.14
N ALA A 33 22.78 34.24 39.30
CA ALA A 33 21.58 33.98 38.49
C ALA A 33 21.77 32.81 37.51
N GLU A 34 22.94 32.68 36.89
CA GLU A 34 23.25 31.53 36.03
C GLU A 34 23.33 30.21 36.82
N LYS A 35 23.88 30.25 38.04
CA LYS A 35 23.87 29.09 38.96
C LYS A 35 22.45 28.73 39.39
N ASP A 36 21.59 29.71 39.61
CA ASP A 36 20.19 29.49 39.99
C ASP A 36 19.38 28.94 38.81
N ILE A 37 19.60 29.42 37.58
CA ILE A 37 19.00 28.84 36.36
C ILE A 37 19.47 27.39 36.15
N LYS A 38 20.77 27.10 36.24
CA LYS A 38 21.28 25.73 36.12
C LYS A 38 20.73 24.81 37.21
N ARG A 39 20.54 25.32 38.42
CA ARG A 39 19.90 24.58 39.52
C ARG A 39 18.43 24.27 39.19
N GLU A 40 17.71 25.24 38.62
CA GLU A 40 16.31 25.07 38.23
C GLU A 40 16.16 24.14 37.03
N GLU A 41 17.03 24.23 36.02
CA GLU A 41 17.11 23.27 34.90
C GLU A 41 17.37 21.85 35.43
N GLY A 42 18.33 21.68 36.34
CA GLY A 42 18.58 20.39 37.00
C GLY A 42 17.36 19.87 37.75
N ARG A 43 16.65 20.74 38.49
CA ARG A 43 15.41 20.40 39.20
C ARG A 43 14.30 19.97 38.24
N LEU A 44 14.15 20.66 37.11
CA LEU A 44 13.15 20.34 36.10
C LEU A 44 13.48 19.04 35.34
N GLU A 45 14.76 18.79 35.05
CA GLU A 45 15.19 17.52 34.47
C GLU A 45 14.92 16.34 35.41
N GLU A 46 15.22 16.50 36.70
CA GLU A 46 14.93 15.48 37.71
C GLU A 46 13.42 15.25 37.86
N GLN A 47 12.62 16.33 37.87
CA GLN A 47 11.17 16.25 37.87
C GLN A 47 10.64 15.54 36.61
N LYS A 48 11.24 15.79 35.43
CA LYS A 48 10.90 15.10 34.17
C LYS A 48 11.23 13.61 34.26
N ARG A 49 12.41 13.23 34.77
CA ARG A 49 12.80 11.82 34.97
C ARG A 49 11.88 11.12 35.97
N TRP A 50 11.54 11.79 37.07
CA TRP A 50 10.60 11.26 38.07
C TRP A 50 9.21 11.05 37.48
N LEU A 51 8.66 12.03 36.73
CA LEU A 51 7.36 11.88 36.07
C LEU A 51 7.37 10.77 35.02
N ALA A 52 8.44 10.62 34.25
CA ALA A 52 8.59 9.52 33.29
C ALA A 52 8.61 8.15 33.99
N THR A 53 9.36 8.03 35.08
CA THR A 53 9.41 6.81 35.91
C THR A 53 8.04 6.51 36.53
N ARG A 54 7.35 7.52 37.06
CA ARG A 54 6.00 7.37 37.61
C ARG A 54 5.01 6.94 36.54
N ARG A 55 5.09 7.48 35.33
CA ARG A 55 4.26 7.06 34.20
C ARG A 55 4.53 5.59 33.81
N LEU A 56 5.79 5.16 33.79
CA LEU A 56 6.19 3.76 33.55
C LEU A 56 5.64 2.82 34.64
N MET A 57 5.77 3.19 35.92
CA MET A 57 5.23 2.41 37.04
C MET A 57 3.70 2.31 36.98
N LEU A 58 3.03 3.42 36.69
CA LEU A 58 1.58 3.43 36.48
C LEU A 58 1.18 2.60 35.26
N HIS A 59 1.99 2.57 34.19
CA HIS A 59 1.77 1.68 33.06
C HIS A 59 1.88 0.21 33.44
N GLY A 60 2.90 -0.18 34.21
CA GLY A 60 3.05 -1.55 34.71
C GLY A 60 1.90 -1.97 35.63
N GLN A 61 1.46 -1.07 36.51
CA GLN A 61 0.28 -1.31 37.35
C GLN A 61 -1.01 -1.38 36.54
N TYR A 62 -1.12 -0.57 35.48
CA TYR A 62 -2.26 -0.58 34.57
C TYR A 62 -2.31 -1.88 33.75
N SER A 63 -1.18 -2.39 33.27
CA SER A 63 -1.12 -3.71 32.61
C SER A 63 -1.41 -4.86 33.57
N ASP A 64 -1.02 -4.75 34.84
CA ASP A 64 -1.34 -5.76 35.85
C ASP A 64 -2.82 -5.76 36.21
N TRP A 65 -3.44 -4.57 36.24
CA TRP A 65 -4.87 -4.38 36.55
C TRP A 65 -5.79 -4.67 35.37
N LEU A 66 -5.29 -4.50 34.14
CA LEU A 66 -5.93 -4.88 32.89
C LEU A 66 -5.24 -6.11 32.30
N ASN A 67 -4.98 -7.10 33.14
CA ASN A 67 -4.56 -8.38 32.60
C ASN A 67 -5.65 -8.94 31.66
N ASP A 68 -5.25 -9.80 30.72
CA ASP A 68 -6.14 -10.36 29.72
C ASP A 68 -7.37 -11.04 30.33
N THR A 69 -7.26 -11.54 31.57
CA THR A 69 -8.38 -12.13 32.28
C THR A 69 -9.48 -11.11 32.61
N ILE A 70 -9.13 -9.92 33.12
CA ILE A 70 -10.10 -8.85 33.44
C ILE A 70 -10.67 -8.24 32.16
N VAL A 71 -9.83 -8.04 31.15
CA VAL A 71 -10.25 -7.51 29.84
C VAL A 71 -11.30 -8.44 29.21
N ASN A 72 -11.00 -9.73 29.10
CA ASN A 72 -11.88 -10.72 28.47
C ASN A 72 -13.12 -11.06 29.31
N ARG A 73 -13.02 -11.10 30.64
CA ARG A 73 -14.16 -11.48 31.50
C ARG A 73 -15.12 -10.32 31.82
N THR A 74 -14.63 -9.08 31.86
CA THR A 74 -15.42 -7.96 32.37
C THR A 74 -15.58 -6.84 31.36
N ILE A 75 -14.47 -6.38 30.77
CA ILE A 75 -14.47 -5.17 29.95
C ILE A 75 -15.13 -5.43 28.60
N ILE A 76 -14.70 -6.47 27.88
CA ILE A 76 -15.26 -6.82 26.57
C ILE A 76 -16.77 -7.11 26.68
N PRO A 77 -17.26 -7.97 27.60
CA PRO A 77 -18.70 -8.18 27.76
C PRO A 77 -19.48 -6.91 28.10
N TYR A 78 -18.96 -6.06 28.98
CA TYR A 78 -19.60 -4.78 29.31
C TYR A 78 -19.68 -3.87 28.07
N CYS A 79 -18.60 -3.75 27.31
CA CYS A 79 -18.56 -2.96 26.07
C CYS A 79 -19.54 -3.49 25.02
N LYS A 80 -19.63 -4.82 24.83
CA LYS A 80 -20.60 -5.43 23.92
C LYS A 80 -22.04 -5.08 24.34
N ILE A 81 -22.40 -5.32 25.60
CA ILE A 81 -23.75 -5.03 26.13
C ILE A 81 -24.11 -3.54 26.00
N TRP A 82 -23.20 -2.65 26.38
CA TRP A 82 -23.45 -1.21 26.33
C TRP A 82 -23.64 -0.72 24.89
N ASN A 83 -22.76 -1.14 23.97
CA ASN A 83 -22.84 -0.74 22.57
C ASN A 83 -24.08 -1.32 21.88
N GLN A 84 -24.46 -2.57 22.17
CA GLN A 84 -25.67 -3.18 21.61
C GLN A 84 -26.92 -2.44 22.06
N ASN A 85 -27.01 -2.06 23.34
CA ASN A 85 -28.15 -1.30 23.85
C ASN A 85 -28.21 0.10 23.24
N LEU A 86 -27.07 0.79 23.11
CA LEU A 86 -27.02 2.08 22.42
C LEU A 86 -27.46 1.96 20.96
N ALA A 87 -26.94 0.97 20.23
CA ALA A 87 -27.28 0.71 18.84
C ALA A 87 -28.77 0.41 18.67
N ALA A 88 -29.35 -0.43 19.52
CA ALA A 88 -30.78 -0.70 19.54
C ALA A 88 -31.61 0.58 19.76
N GLN A 89 -31.22 1.42 20.73
CA GLN A 89 -31.90 2.71 20.96
C GLN A 89 -31.78 3.66 19.77
N MET A 90 -30.64 3.64 19.05
CA MET A 90 -30.48 4.43 17.82
C MET A 90 -31.40 3.92 16.72
N GLN A 91 -31.48 2.60 16.51
CA GLN A 91 -32.38 1.99 15.52
C GLN A 91 -33.85 2.33 15.81
N ASP A 92 -34.26 2.25 17.08
CA ASP A 92 -35.64 2.46 17.50
C ASP A 92 -36.08 3.93 17.45
N ARG A 93 -35.18 4.86 17.77
CA ARG A 93 -35.54 6.27 18.02
C ARG A 93 -35.15 7.22 16.91
N LEU A 94 -34.12 6.89 16.12
CA LEU A 94 -33.61 7.78 15.08
C LEU A 94 -34.08 7.31 13.72
N PRO A 95 -34.58 8.21 12.85
CA PRO A 95 -34.86 7.87 11.47
C PRO A 95 -33.55 7.58 10.72
N ARG A 96 -33.66 6.87 9.59
CA ARG A 96 -32.51 6.34 8.86
C ARG A 96 -31.53 7.43 8.46
N GLU A 97 -32.03 8.59 8.04
CA GLU A 97 -31.23 9.72 7.55
C GLU A 97 -30.32 10.28 8.65
N ILE A 98 -30.82 10.35 9.90
CA ILE A 98 -30.02 10.82 11.03
C ILE A 98 -28.97 9.77 11.42
N ARG A 99 -29.27 8.48 11.31
CA ARG A 99 -28.28 7.42 11.52
C ARG A 99 -27.17 7.48 10.48
N ASP A 100 -27.52 7.63 9.20
CA ASP A 100 -26.53 7.76 8.12
C ASP A 100 -25.62 8.99 8.32
N MET A 101 -26.15 10.11 8.82
CA MET A 101 -25.32 11.26 9.21
C MET A 101 -24.34 10.93 10.35
N ILE A 102 -24.78 10.17 11.36
CA ILE A 102 -23.93 9.72 12.45
C ILE A 102 -22.84 8.78 11.92
N TYR A 103 -23.20 7.83 11.05
CA TYR A 103 -22.25 6.88 10.46
C TYR A 103 -21.22 7.59 9.59
N GLN A 104 -21.62 8.56 8.78
CA GLN A 104 -20.68 9.38 8.01
C GLN A 104 -19.70 10.14 8.91
N HIS A 105 -20.16 10.61 10.08
CA HIS A 105 -19.30 11.28 11.05
C HIS A 105 -18.28 10.34 11.73
N LEU A 106 -18.49 9.02 11.71
CA LEU A 106 -17.50 8.06 12.23
C LEU A 106 -16.19 8.06 11.42
N TRP A 107 -16.29 8.39 10.13
CA TRP A 107 -15.20 8.37 9.16
C TRP A 107 -14.52 9.73 8.99
N HIS A 108 -15.20 10.80 9.36
CA HIS A 108 -14.64 12.15 9.33
C HIS A 108 -13.59 12.31 10.44
N TYR A 109 -12.38 12.69 10.05
CA TYR A 109 -11.28 12.92 10.99
C TYR A 109 -11.13 14.41 11.28
N ASP A 110 -11.18 14.76 12.57
CA ASP A 110 -10.90 16.09 13.07
C ASP A 110 -9.41 16.15 13.49
N PRO A 111 -8.56 16.93 12.80
CA PRO A 111 -7.13 17.03 13.09
C PRO A 111 -6.82 17.61 14.48
N ASP A 112 -7.77 18.32 15.11
CA ASP A 112 -7.64 18.93 16.43
C ASP A 112 -8.14 18.01 17.56
N ARG A 113 -8.79 16.88 17.24
CA ARG A 113 -9.12 15.86 18.24
C ARG A 113 -7.84 15.17 18.70
N THR A 114 -7.47 15.47 19.95
CA THR A 114 -6.40 14.84 20.76
C THR A 114 -6.70 13.37 21.11
N SER A 115 -7.09 12.58 20.12
CA SER A 115 -7.36 11.15 20.27
C SER A 115 -6.05 10.34 20.19
N PRO A 116 -5.97 9.13 20.79
CA PRO A 116 -4.89 8.13 20.60
C PRO A 116 -4.44 7.84 19.14
N HIS A 117 -5.11 8.41 18.14
CA HIS A 117 -4.74 8.39 16.71
C HIS A 117 -3.40 9.09 16.36
N LEU A 118 -2.69 9.65 17.34
CA LEU A 118 -1.29 10.08 17.15
C LEU A 118 -0.38 8.91 16.72
N LEU A 119 -0.68 7.67 17.14
CA LEU A 119 0.04 6.47 16.72
C LEU A 119 -0.31 6.06 15.28
N ALA A 120 -1.60 6.09 14.91
CA ALA A 120 -2.07 5.95 13.52
C ALA A 120 -1.35 6.96 12.60
N ARG A 121 -1.24 8.23 13.02
CA ARG A 121 -0.50 9.26 12.28
C ARG A 121 1.00 8.95 12.12
N GLN A 122 1.65 8.30 13.09
CA GLN A 122 3.06 7.90 12.97
C GLN A 122 3.23 6.67 12.06
N HIS A 123 2.34 5.68 12.18
CA HIS A 123 2.33 4.49 11.34
C HIS A 123 2.01 4.84 9.88
N VAL A 124 0.97 5.65 9.65
CA VAL A 124 0.61 6.15 8.31
C VAL A 124 1.73 6.99 7.70
N LYS A 125 2.37 7.88 8.47
CA LYS A 125 3.51 8.67 7.95
C LYS A 125 4.76 7.84 7.66
N GLN A 126 4.97 6.74 8.39
CA GLN A 126 6.10 5.83 8.17
C GLN A 126 5.88 4.93 6.94
N HIS A 127 4.63 4.59 6.62
CA HIS A 127 4.29 3.68 5.52
C HIS A 127 3.74 4.36 4.26
N TYR A 128 3.27 5.60 4.35
CA TYR A 128 2.60 6.31 3.26
C TYR A 128 3.16 7.73 3.10
N THR A 129 4.28 7.82 2.38
CA THR A 129 4.69 9.07 1.72
C THR A 129 4.20 9.06 0.27
N PHE A 130 2.88 8.92 0.08
CA PHE A 130 2.24 9.28 -1.18
C PHE A 130 2.03 10.80 -1.19
N THR A 131 3.11 11.57 -1.31
CA THR A 131 2.98 12.93 -1.83
C THR A 131 3.06 12.83 -3.34
N CYS A 132 1.94 12.50 -3.98
CA CYS A 132 1.77 12.86 -5.39
C CYS A 132 1.96 14.39 -5.45
N PRO A 133 2.88 14.92 -6.28
CA PRO A 133 3.12 16.37 -6.36
C PRO A 133 1.88 17.16 -6.82
N TYR A 134 0.87 16.47 -7.35
CA TYR A 134 -0.40 17.03 -7.81
C TYR A 134 -1.60 16.70 -6.91
N CYS A 135 -1.46 15.78 -5.94
CA CYS A 135 -2.48 15.62 -4.91
C CYS A 135 -2.18 16.63 -3.80
N PRO A 136 -3.18 17.37 -3.30
CA PRO A 136 -2.99 18.21 -2.13
C PRO A 136 -2.39 17.36 -1.00
N PRO A 137 -1.43 17.89 -0.22
CA PRO A 137 -0.84 17.20 0.94
C PRO A 137 -1.86 16.83 2.04
N ASP A 138 -3.16 17.01 1.77
CA ASP A 138 -4.25 16.96 2.71
C ASP A 138 -4.96 15.61 2.76
N THR A 139 -5.16 14.83 1.68
CA THR A 139 -6.06 13.65 1.75
C THR A 139 -5.62 12.57 2.74
N ILE A 140 -4.32 12.25 2.80
CA ILE A 140 -3.76 11.30 3.78
C ILE A 140 -3.70 11.92 5.19
N ALA A 141 -3.50 13.23 5.27
CA ALA A 141 -3.53 13.96 6.54
C ALA A 141 -4.97 14.11 7.09
N MET A 142 -5.97 14.08 6.20
CA MET A 142 -7.39 14.29 6.48
C MET A 142 -8.16 13.01 6.76
N PHE A 143 -7.68 11.82 6.36
CA PHE A 143 -8.39 10.55 6.60
C PHE A 143 -7.52 9.37 7.09
N PRO A 144 -6.55 9.57 8.01
CA PRO A 144 -5.62 8.51 8.42
C PRO A 144 -6.34 7.28 8.98
N ARG A 145 -7.43 7.48 9.73
CA ARG A 145 -8.20 6.40 10.35
C ARG A 145 -8.93 5.53 9.34
N LEU A 146 -9.52 6.14 8.32
CA LEU A 146 -10.30 5.41 7.30
C LEU A 146 -9.37 4.53 6.46
N ILE A 147 -8.19 5.07 6.11
CA ILE A 147 -7.12 4.36 5.40
C ILE A 147 -6.57 3.21 6.26
N ASP A 148 -6.27 3.46 7.54
CA ASP A 148 -5.76 2.43 8.46
C ASP A 148 -6.74 1.26 8.59
N ILE A 149 -8.03 1.54 8.76
CA ILE A 149 -9.06 0.50 8.84
C ILE A 149 -9.11 -0.30 7.54
N ALA A 150 -9.20 0.37 6.38
CA ALA A 150 -9.23 -0.32 5.10
C ALA A 150 -8.00 -1.23 4.93
N GLN A 151 -6.80 -0.75 5.26
CA GLN A 151 -5.58 -1.52 5.09
C GLN A 151 -5.44 -2.67 6.08
N CYS A 152 -5.75 -2.47 7.36
CA CYS A 152 -5.77 -3.54 8.34
C CYS A 152 -6.71 -4.66 7.88
N MET A 153 -7.88 -4.30 7.36
CA MET A 153 -8.89 -5.24 6.90
C MET A 153 -8.48 -5.99 5.65
N PHE A 154 -8.01 -5.27 4.63
CA PHE A 154 -7.58 -5.91 3.40
C PHE A 154 -6.22 -6.59 3.56
N ARG A 155 -5.44 -6.41 4.63
CA ARG A 155 -4.16 -7.13 4.84
C ARG A 155 -4.22 -8.24 5.88
N ALA A 156 -5.21 -8.25 6.77
CA ALA A 156 -5.41 -9.35 7.69
C ALA A 156 -5.68 -10.64 6.89
N GLU A 157 -4.73 -11.56 6.90
CA GLU A 157 -4.91 -12.91 6.38
C GLU A 157 -5.92 -13.64 7.27
N ASP A 158 -7.18 -13.78 6.84
CA ASP A 158 -8.30 -14.50 7.52
C ASP A 158 -8.20 -14.58 9.04
N GLY A 159 -7.72 -13.49 9.65
CA GLY A 159 -7.42 -13.43 11.07
C GLY A 159 -8.73 -13.39 11.80
N ASP A 160 -8.73 -13.83 13.05
CA ASP A 160 -9.91 -13.72 13.91
C ASP A 160 -10.22 -12.24 14.14
N LEU A 161 -11.08 -11.65 13.28
CA LEU A 161 -11.50 -10.26 13.36
C LEU A 161 -12.07 -9.95 14.74
N SER A 162 -12.65 -10.94 15.43
CA SER A 162 -13.10 -10.81 16.82
C SER A 162 -11.95 -10.34 17.70
N GLN A 163 -10.75 -10.92 17.58
CA GLN A 163 -9.60 -10.49 18.36
C GLN A 163 -9.18 -9.06 18.01
N LEU A 164 -9.23 -8.67 16.74
CA LEU A 164 -8.90 -7.30 16.36
C LEU A 164 -9.90 -6.29 16.93
N PHE A 165 -11.18 -6.64 17.02
CA PHE A 165 -12.19 -5.84 17.70
C PHE A 165 -11.99 -5.83 19.21
N ASP A 166 -11.82 -7.00 19.83
CA ASP A 166 -11.67 -7.19 21.28
C ASP A 166 -10.44 -6.44 21.84
N HIS A 167 -9.35 -6.39 21.07
CA HIS A 167 -8.14 -5.62 21.40
C HIS A 167 -8.20 -4.15 20.95
N SER A 168 -9.35 -3.70 20.43
CA SER A 168 -9.56 -2.33 19.91
C SER A 168 -8.61 -1.91 18.79
N ALA A 169 -8.02 -2.89 18.07
CA ALA A 169 -7.25 -2.64 16.86
C ALA A 169 -8.16 -2.21 15.70
N LEU A 170 -9.39 -2.73 15.69
CA LEU A 170 -10.47 -2.27 14.83
C LEU A 170 -11.61 -1.63 15.65
N PRO A 171 -12.35 -0.68 15.09
CA PRO A 171 -13.47 -0.07 15.80
C PRO A 171 -14.60 -1.06 16.06
N HIS A 172 -15.05 -1.15 17.31
CA HIS A 172 -16.17 -2.01 17.73
C HIS A 172 -17.46 -1.82 16.92
N TYR A 173 -17.71 -0.61 16.40
CA TYR A 173 -18.93 -0.32 15.66
C TYR A 173 -19.01 -1.00 14.28
N LEU A 174 -17.94 -1.66 13.82
CA LEU A 174 -17.94 -2.53 12.65
C LEU A 174 -18.20 -4.01 12.99
N SER A 175 -18.27 -4.35 14.28
CA SER A 175 -18.47 -5.72 14.75
C SER A 175 -19.94 -5.98 15.12
N PRO A 176 -20.59 -7.00 14.53
CA PRO A 176 -21.93 -7.41 14.91
C PRO A 176 -22.07 -7.74 16.40
N ASP A 177 -21.04 -8.33 17.00
CA ASP A 177 -20.99 -8.65 18.43
C ASP A 177 -21.16 -7.42 19.32
N TYR A 178 -20.77 -6.24 18.84
CA TYR A 178 -20.79 -5.01 19.61
C TYR A 178 -22.00 -4.14 19.32
N VAL A 179 -22.50 -4.09 18.08
CA VAL A 179 -23.59 -3.17 17.71
C VAL A 179 -24.83 -3.87 17.13
N GLY A 180 -24.79 -5.18 16.97
CA GLY A 180 -25.81 -5.99 16.30
C GLY A 180 -25.70 -5.96 14.78
N ASP A 181 -26.19 -7.01 14.13
CA ASP A 181 -26.05 -7.26 12.68
C ASP A 181 -26.54 -6.09 11.84
N LEU A 182 -27.75 -5.58 12.12
CA LEU A 182 -28.35 -4.52 11.33
C LEU A 182 -27.51 -3.24 11.39
N THR A 183 -27.14 -2.79 12.60
CA THR A 183 -26.35 -1.57 12.76
C THR A 183 -24.95 -1.72 12.16
N ALA A 184 -24.31 -2.87 12.37
CA ALA A 184 -23.01 -3.15 11.77
C ALA A 184 -23.09 -3.10 10.23
N HIS A 185 -24.12 -3.71 9.64
CA HIS A 185 -24.39 -3.65 8.20
C HIS A 185 -24.60 -2.21 7.71
N GLU A 186 -25.42 -1.40 8.39
CA GLU A 186 -25.63 0.02 8.02
C GLU A 186 -24.30 0.82 8.04
N ILE A 187 -23.46 0.58 9.06
CA ILE A 187 -22.16 1.21 9.21
C ILE A 187 -21.18 0.74 8.13
N GLY A 188 -21.16 -0.55 7.81
CA GLY A 188 -20.33 -1.11 6.73
C GLY A 188 -20.69 -0.54 5.36
N VAL A 189 -21.98 -0.36 5.06
CA VAL A 189 -22.41 0.36 3.84
C VAL A 189 -21.90 1.81 3.86
N SER A 190 -22.02 2.50 4.99
CA SER A 190 -21.51 3.87 5.14
C SER A 190 -19.99 3.94 4.96
N PHE A 191 -19.24 2.92 5.40
CA PHE A 191 -17.79 2.84 5.24
C PHE A 191 -17.39 2.81 3.77
N TYR A 192 -17.98 1.92 2.97
CA TYR A 192 -17.70 1.86 1.52
C TYR A 192 -18.09 3.15 0.81
N LYS A 193 -19.21 3.78 1.21
CA LYS A 193 -19.60 5.09 0.67
C LYS A 193 -18.53 6.14 0.92
N SER A 194 -18.01 6.25 2.15
CA SER A 194 -16.93 7.18 2.47
C SER A 194 -15.61 6.84 1.77
N LEU A 195 -15.27 5.56 1.60
CA LEU A 195 -14.10 5.16 0.81
C LEU A 195 -14.21 5.59 -0.66
N ASN A 196 -15.40 5.49 -1.24
CA ASN A 196 -15.65 5.90 -2.63
C ASN A 196 -15.63 7.42 -2.81
N GLU A 197 -16.15 8.17 -1.84
CA GLU A 197 -16.15 9.64 -1.87
C GLU A 197 -14.72 10.20 -1.88
N GLU A 198 -13.81 9.55 -1.15
CA GLU A 198 -12.43 10.00 -0.95
C GLU A 198 -11.39 9.24 -1.82
N ASP A 199 -11.83 8.32 -2.69
CA ASP A 199 -10.98 7.51 -3.58
C ASP A 199 -9.87 6.73 -2.84
N LEU A 200 -10.19 6.19 -1.67
CA LEU A 200 -9.20 5.62 -0.74
C LEU A 200 -9.00 4.10 -0.85
N LEU A 201 -9.88 3.39 -1.57
CA LEU A 201 -9.76 1.93 -1.67
C LEU A 201 -8.62 1.56 -2.65
N GLN A 202 -7.64 0.84 -2.14
CA GLN A 202 -6.48 0.42 -2.92
C GLN A 202 -6.14 -1.06 -2.69
N CYS A 203 -5.70 -1.74 -3.73
CA CYS A 203 -5.27 -3.13 -3.65
C CYS A 203 -4.16 -3.46 -4.65
N GLN A 204 -3.49 -4.59 -4.44
CA GLN A 204 -2.62 -5.16 -5.48
C GLN A 204 -3.48 -5.86 -6.54
N SER A 205 -3.00 -5.90 -7.78
CA SER A 205 -3.67 -6.56 -8.90
C SER A 205 -4.13 -7.99 -8.57
N SER A 206 -3.29 -8.81 -7.94
CA SER A 206 -3.66 -10.19 -7.56
C SER A 206 -4.66 -10.31 -6.42
N ARG A 207 -5.19 -9.20 -5.91
CA ARG A 207 -6.18 -9.16 -4.82
C ARG A 207 -7.47 -8.49 -5.23
N ILE A 208 -7.60 -8.10 -6.50
CA ILE A 208 -8.82 -7.52 -7.05
C ILE A 208 -10.02 -8.42 -6.74
N GLU A 209 -9.93 -9.71 -7.06
CA GLU A 209 -11.02 -10.66 -6.82
C GLU A 209 -11.45 -10.67 -5.35
N LEU A 210 -10.47 -10.83 -4.45
CA LEU A 210 -10.72 -10.85 -3.01
C LEU A 210 -11.40 -9.55 -2.54
N VAL A 211 -10.95 -8.38 -2.98
CA VAL A 211 -11.53 -7.10 -2.57
C VAL A 211 -12.95 -6.92 -3.11
N LEU A 212 -13.23 -7.41 -4.32
CA LEU A 212 -14.54 -7.27 -4.96
C LEU A 212 -15.56 -8.31 -4.49
N GLN A 213 -15.12 -9.49 -4.05
CA GLN A 213 -16.02 -10.59 -3.68
C GLN A 213 -16.08 -10.84 -2.18
N SER A 214 -15.04 -10.51 -1.42
CA SER A 214 -14.99 -10.75 0.02
C SER A 214 -15.52 -9.56 0.79
N ASP A 215 -16.57 -9.81 1.59
CA ASP A 215 -16.96 -8.87 2.62
C ASP A 215 -15.99 -8.99 3.80
N ALA A 216 -15.03 -8.05 3.83
CA ALA A 216 -14.01 -8.00 4.86
C ALA A 216 -14.58 -7.94 6.29
N PHE A 217 -15.81 -7.49 6.50
CA PHE A 217 -16.43 -7.41 7.82
C PHE A 217 -17.32 -8.61 8.15
N HIS A 218 -17.51 -9.55 7.21
CA HIS A 218 -18.42 -10.68 7.32
C HIS A 218 -19.86 -10.26 7.70
N LEU A 219 -20.31 -9.12 7.17
CA LEU A 219 -21.64 -8.53 7.37
C LEU A 219 -22.65 -8.94 6.29
N GLY A 220 -22.22 -9.72 5.29
CA GLY A 220 -23.03 -10.12 4.14
C GLY A 220 -23.20 -9.00 3.10
N LEU A 221 -22.26 -8.05 3.03
CA LEU A 221 -22.31 -6.91 2.12
C LEU A 221 -22.00 -7.33 0.68
N PRO A 222 -22.76 -6.85 -0.33
CA PRO A 222 -22.43 -7.05 -1.74
C PRO A 222 -21.32 -6.07 -2.16
N THR A 223 -20.07 -6.35 -1.78
CA THR A 223 -18.93 -5.43 -1.96
C THR A 223 -18.73 -5.00 -3.41
N MET A 224 -18.89 -5.90 -4.37
CA MET A 224 -18.85 -5.59 -5.82
C MET A 224 -19.85 -4.50 -6.25
N GLU A 225 -21.00 -4.39 -5.57
CA GLU A 225 -22.01 -3.37 -5.87
C GLU A 225 -21.76 -2.05 -5.12
N LEU A 226 -21.13 -2.14 -3.95
CA LEU A 226 -20.82 -1.01 -3.08
C LEU A 226 -19.55 -0.26 -3.52
N ILE A 227 -18.55 -0.95 -4.04
CA ILE A 227 -17.30 -0.33 -4.50
C ILE A 227 -17.57 0.45 -5.79
N ARG A 228 -17.19 1.73 -5.78
CA ARG A 228 -17.32 2.67 -6.90
C ARG A 228 -16.03 3.39 -7.25
N SER A 229 -15.02 3.28 -6.40
CA SER A 229 -13.67 3.78 -6.64
C SER A 229 -12.66 2.71 -6.23
N LEU A 230 -11.70 2.42 -7.10
CA LEU A 230 -10.65 1.42 -6.84
C LEU A 230 -9.34 1.85 -7.49
N THR A 231 -8.29 1.89 -6.67
CA THR A 231 -6.90 2.02 -7.15
C THR A 231 -6.23 0.65 -7.13
N VAL A 232 -5.77 0.18 -8.29
CA VAL A 232 -5.04 -1.08 -8.44
C VAL A 232 -3.56 -0.81 -8.63
N HIS A 233 -2.74 -1.33 -7.72
CA HIS A 233 -1.29 -1.37 -7.84
C HIS A 233 -0.88 -2.64 -8.58
N CYS A 234 -0.41 -2.48 -9.81
CA CYS A 234 0.03 -3.54 -10.68
C CYS A 234 1.56 -3.55 -10.76
N ASN A 235 2.19 -4.51 -10.08
CA ASN A 235 3.62 -4.74 -10.20
C ASN A 235 3.91 -5.44 -11.53
N ILE A 236 4.30 -4.68 -12.55
CA ILE A 236 4.56 -5.24 -13.89
C ILE A 236 5.70 -6.27 -13.86
N ASP A 237 6.63 -6.14 -12.92
CA ASP A 237 7.78 -7.03 -12.81
C ASP A 237 7.38 -8.45 -12.42
N ARG A 238 6.30 -8.61 -11.66
CA ARG A 238 5.72 -9.92 -11.30
C ARG A 238 5.26 -10.70 -12.53
N TYR A 239 4.82 -10.01 -13.57
CA TYR A 239 4.26 -10.63 -14.76
C TYR A 239 5.29 -10.87 -15.86
N ARG A 240 6.57 -10.59 -15.62
CA ARG A 240 7.60 -10.85 -16.62
C ARG A 240 7.68 -12.35 -16.93
N THR A 241 7.88 -12.67 -18.20
CA THR A 241 8.16 -14.05 -18.61
C THR A 241 9.52 -14.45 -18.03
N PRO A 242 9.64 -15.58 -17.33
CA PRO A 242 10.90 -16.02 -16.72
C PRO A 242 12.02 -16.13 -17.75
N PRO A 243 13.29 -15.97 -17.34
CA PRO A 243 14.41 -16.09 -18.25
C PRO A 243 14.44 -17.49 -18.84
N GLN A 244 14.65 -17.60 -20.15
CA GLN A 244 14.78 -18.90 -20.80
C GLN A 244 16.05 -19.62 -20.31
N GLN A 245 15.94 -20.91 -19.99
CA GLN A 245 17.04 -21.72 -19.46
C GLN A 245 18.14 -22.05 -20.48
N HIS A 246 18.01 -21.62 -21.74
CA HIS A 246 18.98 -21.91 -22.79
C HIS A 246 19.31 -20.64 -23.58
N ALA A 247 20.52 -20.62 -24.15
CA ALA A 247 20.96 -19.53 -24.98
C ALA A 247 20.16 -19.49 -26.28
N LEU A 248 19.46 -18.37 -26.51
CA LEU A 248 18.74 -18.12 -27.75
C LEU A 248 19.72 -18.15 -28.92
N SER A 249 19.54 -19.10 -29.84
CA SER A 249 20.32 -19.17 -31.09
C SER A 249 19.45 -18.85 -32.29
N SER A 250 20.05 -18.43 -33.40
CA SER A 250 19.32 -18.19 -34.66
C SER A 250 18.63 -19.44 -35.24
N LYS A 251 18.87 -20.61 -34.66
CA LYS A 251 18.24 -21.89 -35.02
C LYS A 251 17.10 -22.27 -34.07
N CYS A 252 16.91 -21.52 -32.99
CA CYS A 252 15.91 -21.82 -32.00
C CYS A 252 14.52 -21.44 -32.54
N ARG A 253 13.56 -22.36 -32.44
CA ARG A 253 12.18 -22.17 -32.88
C ARG A 253 11.33 -21.97 -31.65
N HIS A 254 11.17 -20.71 -31.27
CA HIS A 254 10.34 -20.36 -30.12
C HIS A 254 8.88 -20.27 -30.49
N THR A 255 8.01 -20.72 -29.59
CA THR A 255 6.59 -20.39 -29.65
C THR A 255 6.37 -18.91 -29.32
N LEU A 256 5.23 -18.35 -29.71
CA LEU A 256 4.87 -16.97 -29.35
C LEU A 256 4.85 -16.75 -27.83
N SER A 257 4.44 -17.78 -27.07
CA SER A 257 4.45 -17.77 -25.60
C SER A 257 5.87 -17.76 -25.01
N GLU A 258 6.85 -18.34 -25.69
CA GLU A 258 8.26 -18.30 -25.27
C GLU A 258 8.94 -16.96 -25.57
N THR A 259 8.42 -16.20 -26.55
CA THR A 259 8.92 -14.87 -26.91
C THR A 259 8.19 -13.72 -26.21
N ALA A 260 7.06 -13.99 -25.55
CA ALA A 260 6.28 -13.00 -24.83
C ALA A 260 7.13 -12.35 -23.73
N LEU A 261 7.03 -11.03 -23.58
CA LEU A 261 7.73 -10.30 -22.52
C LEU A 261 6.94 -10.38 -21.20
N VAL A 262 5.62 -10.54 -21.30
CA VAL A 262 4.69 -10.57 -20.18
C VAL A 262 3.88 -11.86 -20.22
N ARG A 263 3.63 -12.45 -19.05
CA ARG A 263 2.64 -13.51 -18.82
C ARG A 263 1.23 -12.92 -18.92
N SER A 264 0.80 -12.61 -20.14
CA SER A 264 -0.46 -11.91 -20.41
C SER A 264 -1.68 -12.62 -19.82
N GLU A 265 -1.69 -13.95 -19.79
CA GLU A 265 -2.76 -14.75 -19.19
C GLU A 265 -2.88 -14.49 -17.69
N LEU A 266 -1.78 -14.59 -16.94
CA LEU A 266 -1.79 -14.31 -15.49
C LEU A 266 -2.17 -12.86 -15.19
N LEU A 267 -1.68 -11.92 -16.00
CA LEU A 267 -2.04 -10.50 -15.85
C LEU A 267 -3.53 -10.27 -16.13
N PHE A 268 -4.08 -10.92 -17.15
CA PHE A 268 -5.50 -10.86 -17.46
C PHE A 268 -6.34 -11.50 -16.36
N ASP A 269 -5.95 -12.67 -15.86
CA ASP A 269 -6.65 -13.40 -14.81
C ASP A 269 -6.77 -12.55 -13.54
N ASP A 270 -5.69 -11.88 -13.12
CA ASP A 270 -5.71 -11.00 -11.95
C ASP A 270 -6.70 -9.81 -12.10
N PHE A 271 -6.97 -9.37 -13.34
CA PHE A 271 -7.88 -8.26 -13.63
C PHE A 271 -9.28 -8.70 -14.06
N CYS A 272 -9.51 -9.99 -14.36
CA CYS A 272 -10.74 -10.43 -15.03
C CYS A 272 -11.98 -10.21 -14.15
N SER A 273 -11.86 -10.26 -12.82
CA SER A 273 -12.95 -9.98 -11.88
C SER A 273 -13.51 -8.55 -11.97
N LEU A 274 -12.76 -7.59 -12.55
CA LEU A 274 -13.30 -6.25 -12.83
C LEU A 274 -14.40 -6.27 -13.90
N LEU A 275 -14.40 -7.27 -14.78
CA LEU A 275 -15.42 -7.43 -15.81
C LEU A 275 -16.79 -7.78 -15.20
N ASP A 276 -16.80 -8.47 -14.05
CA ASP A 276 -18.01 -8.93 -13.36
C ASP A 276 -18.83 -7.78 -12.74
N ILE A 277 -18.24 -6.59 -12.60
CA ILE A 277 -18.93 -5.38 -12.15
C ILE A 277 -20.03 -5.02 -13.17
N LYS A 278 -21.28 -5.27 -12.81
CA LYS A 278 -22.45 -5.07 -13.69
C LYS A 278 -22.70 -3.63 -14.06
N ASN A 279 -22.50 -2.70 -13.13
CA ASN A 279 -22.71 -1.28 -13.34
C ASN A 279 -21.38 -0.55 -13.15
N LYS A 280 -20.71 -0.25 -14.27
CA LYS A 280 -19.45 0.50 -14.28
C LYS A 280 -19.65 2.01 -14.49
N LYS A 281 -20.89 2.48 -14.67
CA LYS A 281 -21.17 3.90 -14.88
C LYS A 281 -20.68 4.71 -13.67
N ASP A 282 -19.96 5.79 -13.95
CA ASP A 282 -19.38 6.69 -12.94
C ASP A 282 -18.38 6.00 -11.98
N PHE A 283 -17.99 4.75 -12.26
CA PHE A 283 -16.96 4.03 -11.50
C PHE A 283 -15.61 4.70 -11.75
N LYS A 284 -14.79 4.89 -10.72
CA LYS A 284 -13.43 5.42 -10.83
C LYS A 284 -12.42 4.29 -10.68
N LEU A 285 -11.76 3.92 -11.78
CA LEU A 285 -10.70 2.92 -11.79
C LEU A 285 -9.37 3.62 -12.04
N HIS A 286 -8.43 3.50 -11.10
CA HIS A 286 -7.06 3.97 -11.27
C HIS A 286 -6.11 2.77 -11.28
N VAL A 287 -5.45 2.51 -12.40
CA VAL A 287 -4.44 1.44 -12.50
C VAL A 287 -3.05 2.06 -12.45
N ILE A 288 -2.32 1.78 -11.38
CA ILE A 288 -0.94 2.20 -11.20
C ILE A 288 -0.04 1.03 -11.59
N MET A 289 0.58 1.13 -12.76
CA MET A 289 1.56 0.18 -13.27
C MET A 289 2.94 0.59 -12.75
N HIS A 290 3.49 -0.15 -11.79
CA HIS A 290 4.84 0.13 -11.31
C HIS A 290 5.86 -0.86 -11.87
N GLN A 291 7.04 -0.33 -12.20
CA GLN A 291 8.14 -1.09 -12.78
C GLN A 291 9.46 -0.63 -12.14
N CYS A 292 10.26 -1.56 -11.63
CA CYS A 292 11.62 -1.29 -11.16
C CYS A 292 12.58 -1.22 -12.34
N TYR A 293 12.61 -2.23 -13.21
CA TYR A 293 13.50 -2.19 -14.38
C TYR A 293 12.74 -1.71 -15.61
N ILE A 294 12.96 -0.46 -15.99
CA ILE A 294 12.12 0.24 -16.96
C ILE A 294 12.35 -0.35 -18.35
N ARG A 295 11.30 -0.94 -18.93
CA ARG A 295 11.30 -1.55 -20.28
C ARG A 295 9.98 -1.24 -20.96
N LEU A 296 10.03 -0.34 -21.95
CA LEU A 296 8.83 0.15 -22.62
C LEU A 296 8.06 -0.93 -23.38
N ASN A 297 8.75 -1.91 -23.95
CA ASN A 297 8.10 -3.02 -24.66
C ASN A 297 7.30 -3.93 -23.70
N VAL A 298 7.80 -4.13 -22.47
CA VAL A 298 7.09 -4.88 -21.42
C VAL A 298 5.81 -4.14 -21.03
N LEU A 299 5.93 -2.82 -20.81
CA LEU A 299 4.80 -1.97 -20.49
C LEU A 299 3.76 -1.95 -21.61
N GLU A 300 4.19 -1.85 -22.87
CA GLU A 300 3.31 -1.90 -24.03
C GLU A 300 2.56 -3.24 -24.14
N GLU A 301 3.24 -4.36 -23.91
CA GLU A 301 2.62 -5.70 -23.90
C GLU A 301 1.63 -5.87 -22.73
N ALA A 302 1.94 -5.33 -21.56
CA ALA A 302 1.04 -5.33 -20.40
C ALA A 302 -0.24 -4.51 -20.67
N ILE A 303 -0.11 -3.32 -21.26
CA ILE A 303 -1.26 -2.48 -21.66
C ILE A 303 -2.11 -3.22 -22.70
N LYS A 304 -1.48 -3.88 -23.68
CA LYS A 304 -2.19 -4.70 -24.68
C LYS A 304 -2.95 -5.86 -24.04
N ALA A 305 -2.36 -6.55 -23.07
CA ALA A 305 -3.00 -7.65 -22.36
C ALA A 305 -4.24 -7.19 -21.57
N LEU A 306 -4.18 -6.01 -20.94
CA LEU A 306 -5.29 -5.45 -20.15
C LEU A 306 -6.31 -4.66 -20.97
N ARG A 307 -6.03 -4.39 -22.25
CA ARG A 307 -6.83 -3.52 -23.11
C ARG A 307 -8.32 -3.84 -23.08
N SER A 308 -8.68 -5.12 -23.21
CA SER A 308 -10.09 -5.55 -23.22
C SER A 308 -10.81 -5.23 -21.90
N VAL A 309 -10.14 -5.38 -20.77
CA VAL A 309 -10.68 -5.04 -19.44
C VAL A 309 -10.84 -3.53 -19.32
N LEU A 310 -9.80 -2.77 -19.64
CA LEU A 310 -9.77 -1.32 -19.50
C LEU A 310 -10.76 -0.61 -20.43
N GLU A 311 -10.86 -1.04 -21.69
CA GLU A 311 -11.83 -0.52 -22.66
C GLU A 311 -13.28 -0.80 -22.25
N SER A 312 -13.54 -1.86 -21.46
CA SER A 312 -14.89 -2.13 -20.95
C SER A 312 -15.39 -1.04 -20.00
N PHE A 313 -14.49 -0.48 -19.17
CA PHE A 313 -14.79 0.62 -18.25
C PHE A 313 -15.06 1.93 -19.01
N LEU A 314 -14.21 2.26 -20.00
CA LEU A 314 -14.42 3.44 -20.83
C LEU A 314 -15.75 3.39 -21.58
N ARG A 315 -16.11 2.22 -22.12
CA ARG A 315 -17.36 2.02 -22.87
C ARG A 315 -18.62 2.17 -22.01
N ASP A 316 -18.52 1.79 -20.75
CA ASP A 316 -19.63 1.84 -19.78
C ASP A 316 -19.71 3.19 -19.04
N GLY A 317 -18.87 4.18 -19.39
CA GLY A 317 -18.88 5.53 -18.82
C GLY A 317 -18.21 5.63 -17.45
N SER A 318 -17.21 4.79 -17.19
CA SER A 318 -16.32 4.92 -16.03
C SER A 318 -15.26 6.00 -16.24
N PHE A 319 -14.72 6.52 -15.14
CA PHE A 319 -13.47 7.27 -15.12
C PHE A 319 -12.31 6.29 -15.01
N LEU A 320 -11.50 6.20 -16.06
CA LEU A 320 -10.31 5.36 -16.07
C LEU A 320 -9.06 6.24 -16.12
N THR A 321 -8.13 5.97 -15.22
CA THR A 321 -6.78 6.53 -15.25
C THR A 321 -5.78 5.39 -15.22
N VAL A 322 -4.78 5.43 -16.09
CA VAL A 322 -3.64 4.51 -16.06
C VAL A 322 -2.37 5.32 -15.85
N THR A 323 -1.62 5.01 -14.82
CA THR A 323 -0.38 5.72 -14.48
C THR A 323 0.77 4.73 -14.42
N TRP A 324 1.87 5.06 -15.07
CA TRP A 324 3.13 4.36 -14.88
C TRP A 324 3.93 5.03 -13.76
N THR A 325 4.65 4.25 -12.95
CA THR A 325 5.59 4.78 -11.95
C THR A 325 6.84 3.91 -11.78
N TYR A 326 7.98 4.56 -11.55
CA TYR A 326 9.23 3.89 -11.23
C TYR A 326 9.26 3.43 -9.77
N ARG A 327 9.60 2.16 -9.55
CA ARG A 327 9.67 1.45 -8.25
C ARG A 327 8.36 1.32 -7.47
N GLY A 328 7.41 2.24 -7.61
CA GLY A 328 6.21 2.27 -6.78
C GLY A 328 6.56 2.46 -5.30
N HIS A 329 5.79 3.24 -4.55
CA HIS A 329 6.04 3.39 -3.10
C HIS A 329 5.66 2.14 -2.28
N TRP A 330 5.10 1.10 -2.91
CA TRP A 330 4.47 -0.02 -2.22
C TRP A 330 5.46 -1.04 -1.62
N ASP A 331 6.63 -1.24 -2.24
CA ASP A 331 7.64 -2.19 -1.72
C ASP A 331 8.54 -1.58 -0.62
N ASN A 332 8.43 -0.27 -0.37
CA ASN A 332 9.20 0.45 0.64
C ASN A 332 8.42 0.66 1.95
N ALA A 333 7.70 -0.36 2.45
CA ALA A 333 7.19 -0.33 3.83
C ALA A 333 8.30 -0.11 4.89
N MET A 334 9.57 -0.28 4.50
CA MET A 334 10.78 -0.14 5.32
C MET A 334 11.85 0.81 4.71
N GLY A 335 11.57 1.46 3.57
CA GLY A 335 12.54 2.31 2.88
C GLY A 335 12.43 3.79 3.28
N PRO A 336 13.52 4.59 3.23
CA PRO A 336 13.42 6.03 3.45
C PRO A 336 12.45 6.66 2.43
N PRO A 337 11.72 7.72 2.81
CA PRO A 337 10.79 8.40 1.90
C PRO A 337 11.55 8.84 0.65
N CYS A 338 11.19 8.28 -0.50
CA CYS A 338 11.75 8.70 -1.78
C CYS A 338 11.14 10.07 -2.09
N HIS A 339 11.93 11.14 -1.95
CA HIS A 339 11.43 12.52 -2.00
C HIS A 339 10.92 12.96 -3.38
N GLN A 340 11.09 12.14 -4.43
CA GLN A 340 10.60 12.40 -5.78
C GLN A 340 10.03 11.11 -6.37
N LEU A 341 8.70 11.06 -6.50
CA LEU A 341 8.01 10.02 -7.23
C LEU A 341 8.15 10.31 -8.73
N VAL A 342 8.73 9.37 -9.48
CA VAL A 342 8.75 9.43 -10.94
C VAL A 342 7.51 8.71 -11.44
N SER A 343 6.61 9.46 -12.10
CA SER A 343 5.34 8.94 -12.59
C SER A 343 4.91 9.66 -13.86
N CYS A 344 4.19 8.94 -14.72
CA CYS A 344 3.64 9.46 -15.99
C CYS A 344 2.22 8.90 -16.17
N GLU A 345 1.24 9.77 -16.47
CA GLU A 345 -0.08 9.29 -16.87
C GLU A 345 -0.03 8.77 -18.31
N ILE A 346 -0.47 7.53 -18.51
CA ILE A 346 -0.39 6.82 -19.79
C ILE A 346 -1.77 6.34 -20.24
N THR A 347 -2.85 6.95 -19.75
CA THR A 347 -4.23 6.60 -20.11
C THR A 347 -4.45 6.63 -21.64
N HIS A 348 -3.84 7.62 -22.32
CA HIS A 348 -3.88 7.77 -23.78
C HIS A 348 -3.24 6.61 -24.57
N ALA A 349 -2.47 5.73 -23.91
CA ALA A 349 -1.96 4.51 -24.55
C ALA A 349 -3.08 3.56 -25.01
N LEU A 350 -4.28 3.70 -24.44
CA LEU A 350 -5.47 2.96 -24.86
C LEU A 350 -6.03 3.50 -26.18
N ASP A 351 -5.92 4.81 -26.42
CA ASP A 351 -6.44 5.49 -27.61
C ASP A 351 -5.48 5.42 -28.80
N ALA A 352 -4.19 5.16 -28.54
CA ALA A 352 -3.16 5.09 -29.57
C ALA A 352 -3.57 4.09 -30.66
N SER A 353 -3.87 4.60 -31.85
CA SER A 353 -4.11 3.77 -33.02
C SER A 353 -2.82 3.01 -33.33
N ASN A 354 -2.93 1.74 -33.73
CA ASN A 354 -1.82 1.00 -34.31
C ASN A 354 -1.51 1.55 -35.71
N ASP A 355 -1.32 2.87 -35.87
CA ASP A 355 -0.95 3.48 -37.14
C ASP A 355 0.45 2.97 -37.51
N PRO A 356 0.59 2.15 -38.57
CA PRO A 356 1.87 1.58 -38.96
C PRO A 356 2.89 2.63 -39.43
N LEU A 357 2.49 3.91 -39.55
CA LEU A 357 3.30 5.01 -40.05
C LEU A 357 3.97 5.86 -38.97
N LEU A 358 3.57 5.72 -37.70
CA LEU A 358 4.24 6.38 -36.56
C LEU A 358 5.18 5.36 -35.91
N ASP A 359 6.48 5.69 -35.86
CA ASP A 359 7.52 4.80 -35.32
C ASP A 359 7.36 4.58 -33.80
N ASP A 360 6.77 5.54 -33.06
CA ASP A 360 6.40 5.38 -31.64
C ASP A 360 5.10 6.16 -31.30
N PRO A 361 4.23 5.59 -30.44
CA PRO A 361 3.01 6.26 -29.97
C PRO A 361 3.31 7.42 -29.00
N GLU A 362 2.46 8.45 -28.99
CA GLU A 362 2.65 9.70 -28.23
C GLU A 362 2.95 9.48 -26.74
N TRP A 363 2.25 8.54 -26.08
CA TRP A 363 2.48 8.22 -24.67
C TRP A 363 3.92 7.74 -24.37
N LYS A 364 4.63 7.15 -25.34
CA LYS A 364 6.04 6.78 -25.15
C LYS A 364 6.93 8.02 -25.16
N LEU A 365 6.61 9.04 -25.96
CA LEU A 365 7.34 10.31 -25.97
C LEU A 365 7.21 11.02 -24.63
N ASP A 366 6.00 11.09 -24.08
CA ASP A 366 5.75 11.66 -22.74
C ASP A 366 6.56 10.91 -21.67
N LEU A 367 6.60 9.58 -21.78
CA LEU A 367 7.37 8.75 -20.87
C LEU A 367 8.88 8.95 -21.04
N TYR A 368 9.40 9.07 -22.27
CA TYR A 368 10.81 9.40 -22.51
C TYR A 368 11.18 10.74 -21.88
N GLU A 369 10.34 11.77 -22.00
CA GLU A 369 10.58 13.08 -21.39
C GLU A 369 10.62 12.99 -19.86
N VAL A 370 9.70 12.25 -19.24
CA VAL A 370 9.69 12.02 -17.79
C VAL A 370 10.95 11.26 -17.34
N LEU A 371 11.40 10.28 -18.12
CA LEU A 371 12.60 9.50 -17.81
C LEU A 371 13.88 10.33 -17.94
N ASP A 372 13.97 11.19 -18.95
CA ASP A 372 15.10 12.11 -19.15
C ASP A 372 15.21 13.12 -18.00
N GLN A 373 14.08 13.67 -17.55
CA GLN A 373 14.03 14.56 -16.38
C GLN A 373 14.36 13.86 -15.06
N ALA A 374 14.23 12.53 -15.00
CA ALA A 374 14.41 11.72 -13.80
C ALA A 374 15.70 10.89 -13.80
N GLU A 375 16.64 11.16 -14.71
CA GLU A 375 17.90 10.41 -14.85
C GLU A 375 18.67 10.30 -13.53
N ASP A 376 18.73 11.39 -12.75
CA ASP A 376 19.42 11.44 -11.44
C ASP A 376 18.71 10.64 -10.32
N ILE A 377 17.45 10.27 -10.52
CA ILE A 377 16.62 9.55 -9.55
C ILE A 377 16.59 8.05 -9.86
N ILE A 378 16.60 7.71 -11.15
CA ILE A 378 16.52 6.32 -11.62
C ILE A 378 17.89 5.67 -11.48
N MET A 379 17.93 4.47 -10.92
CA MET A 379 19.21 3.76 -10.80
C MET A 379 19.69 3.35 -12.20
N PRO A 380 20.98 3.53 -12.53
CA PRO A 380 21.49 3.19 -13.86
C PRO A 380 21.22 1.74 -14.28
N GLU A 381 21.21 0.79 -13.33
CA GLU A 381 20.87 -0.61 -13.61
C GLU A 381 19.39 -0.86 -13.97
N HIS A 382 18.51 0.06 -13.57
CA HIS A 382 17.07 0.00 -13.79
C HIS A 382 16.67 0.60 -15.15
N ALA A 383 17.40 1.60 -15.63
CA ALA A 383 17.23 2.18 -16.95
C ALA A 383 18.10 1.45 -17.98
N LYS A 384 17.50 0.56 -18.78
CA LYS A 384 18.11 0.11 -20.05
C LYS A 384 17.12 0.35 -21.17
N PHE A 385 17.52 1.23 -22.08
CA PHE A 385 16.85 1.43 -23.35
C PHE A 385 17.54 0.52 -24.36
N ASP A 386 16.89 -0.56 -24.80
CA ASP A 386 17.46 -1.43 -25.85
C ASP A 386 17.49 -0.71 -27.22
N VAL A 387 16.84 0.44 -27.33
CA VAL A 387 16.90 1.36 -28.48
C VAL A 387 17.36 2.72 -27.95
N GLU A 388 18.65 3.05 -28.12
CA GLU A 388 19.05 4.46 -28.09
C GLU A 388 18.23 5.18 -29.18
N PRO A 389 17.71 6.40 -28.94
CA PRO A 389 17.15 7.24 -29.98
C PRO A 389 18.29 7.74 -30.87
N ALA A 390 18.92 6.84 -31.62
CA ALA A 390 19.91 7.17 -32.61
C ALA A 390 19.18 7.76 -33.81
N ASN A 391 19.41 9.07 -34.00
CA ASN A 391 19.12 9.83 -35.20
C ASN A 391 18.82 8.96 -36.43
N VAL A 392 17.60 9.13 -36.94
CA VAL A 392 17.09 8.65 -38.22
C VAL A 392 18.20 8.65 -39.28
N SER A 393 18.79 7.49 -39.53
CA SER A 393 19.50 7.22 -40.77
C SER A 393 19.27 5.77 -41.17
N LYS A 394 18.21 5.61 -41.98
CA LYS A 394 18.04 4.63 -43.07
C LYS A 394 19.05 3.48 -43.04
N THR A 395 18.61 2.30 -42.64
CA THR A 395 18.59 1.14 -43.54
C THR A 395 17.82 -0.02 -42.92
N SER A 396 17.00 -0.64 -43.75
CA SER A 396 16.17 -1.80 -43.45
C SER A 396 16.95 -2.92 -42.76
N ASN A 397 16.59 -3.22 -41.51
CA ASN A 397 16.78 -4.54 -40.94
C ASN A 397 15.63 -4.84 -39.96
N ARG A 398 14.46 -5.15 -40.52
CA ARG A 398 13.33 -5.81 -39.84
C ARG A 398 13.70 -7.19 -39.23
N SER A 399 14.96 -7.62 -39.31
CA SER A 399 15.50 -8.87 -38.76
C SER A 399 16.29 -8.72 -37.45
N ALA A 400 16.41 -7.50 -36.90
CA ALA A 400 17.05 -7.25 -35.60
C ALA A 400 16.07 -7.30 -34.40
N ILE A 401 14.77 -7.44 -34.66
CA ILE A 401 13.65 -7.41 -33.69
C ILE A 401 13.70 -8.57 -32.65
N ASN A 402 14.60 -9.56 -32.83
CA ASN A 402 14.76 -10.73 -31.95
C ASN A 402 16.08 -10.75 -31.16
N ARG A 403 16.72 -9.61 -30.92
CA ARG A 403 17.97 -9.54 -30.14
C ARG A 403 17.77 -8.63 -28.94
N PHE A 404 17.73 -9.05 -27.68
CA PHE A 404 17.99 -10.31 -27.01
C PHE A 404 17.17 -10.22 -25.70
N VAL A 405 16.31 -11.18 -25.37
CA VAL A 405 15.53 -11.27 -24.09
C VAL A 405 16.43 -11.31 -22.83
N HIS A 406 17.75 -11.31 -23.02
CA HIS A 406 18.78 -11.46 -21.99
C HIS A 406 18.94 -10.25 -21.04
N ASN A 407 18.28 -9.12 -21.29
CA ASN A 407 18.31 -7.92 -20.44
C ASN A 407 17.07 -7.74 -19.55
N MET A 408 16.12 -8.68 -19.61
CA MET A 408 14.88 -8.66 -18.80
C MET A 408 15.15 -8.92 -17.31
N TYR A 409 16.28 -9.55 -17.01
CA TYR A 409 16.70 -9.90 -15.65
C TYR A 409 18.14 -9.45 -15.44
N ASP A 410 18.41 -8.81 -14.31
CA ASP A 410 19.80 -8.65 -13.86
C ASP A 410 20.31 -9.99 -13.30
N LEU A 411 21.60 -10.30 -13.47
CA LEU A 411 22.23 -11.46 -12.84
C LEU A 411 22.08 -11.40 -11.30
N SER A 412 22.00 -10.20 -10.73
CA SER A 412 21.70 -9.96 -9.32
C SER A 412 20.25 -10.32 -8.94
N GLU A 413 19.29 -10.12 -9.85
CA GLU A 413 17.86 -10.38 -9.68
C GLU A 413 17.54 -11.88 -9.73
N ILE A 414 18.21 -12.62 -10.61
CA ILE A 414 18.13 -14.10 -10.67
C ILE A 414 18.48 -14.70 -9.30
N HIS A 415 19.44 -14.12 -8.59
CA HIS A 415 19.83 -14.59 -7.26
C HIS A 415 18.74 -14.29 -6.21
N ASN A 416 18.09 -13.13 -6.27
CA ASN A 416 17.01 -12.75 -5.34
C ASN A 416 15.71 -13.53 -5.58
N LEU A 417 15.33 -13.76 -6.85
CA LEU A 417 14.14 -14.54 -7.20
C LEU A 417 14.27 -16.02 -6.79
N ALA A 418 15.48 -16.56 -6.82
CA ALA A 418 15.79 -17.90 -6.32
C ALA A 418 15.73 -17.98 -4.78
N VAL A 419 16.08 -16.91 -4.06
CA VAL A 419 16.01 -16.82 -2.60
C VAL A 419 14.57 -16.65 -2.10
N MET A 420 13.70 -16.00 -2.87
CA MET A 420 12.29 -15.77 -2.52
C MET A 420 11.33 -16.92 -2.86
N ASN A 421 11.81 -18.09 -3.30
CA ASN A 421 10.99 -19.26 -3.69
C ASN A 421 9.91 -18.96 -4.74
N VAL A 422 10.05 -17.90 -5.54
CA VAL A 422 9.10 -17.56 -6.63
C VAL A 422 9.29 -18.48 -7.84
N ILE A 423 10.47 -19.10 -7.96
CA ILE A 423 10.79 -20.08 -9.00
C ILE A 423 11.14 -21.39 -8.31
N THR A 424 10.22 -22.37 -8.35
CA THR A 424 10.56 -23.75 -8.01
C THR A 424 11.56 -24.27 -9.04
N GLN A 425 12.76 -24.65 -8.59
CA GLN A 425 13.65 -25.47 -9.40
C GLN A 425 12.96 -26.82 -9.60
N GLY A 426 12.32 -26.99 -10.76
CA GLY A 426 11.76 -28.26 -11.18
C GLY A 426 12.87 -29.28 -11.41
N THR A 427 13.28 -29.98 -10.35
CA THR A 427 13.74 -31.36 -10.47
C THR A 427 12.50 -32.23 -10.32
N ASP A 428 12.01 -32.80 -11.41
CA ASP A 428 11.44 -34.15 -11.44
C ASP A 428 11.06 -34.54 -12.87
N VAL A 429 11.94 -35.35 -13.46
CA VAL A 429 11.57 -36.31 -14.52
C VAL A 429 11.57 -37.68 -13.85
N PRO A 430 10.43 -38.36 -13.74
CA PRO A 430 10.42 -39.81 -13.65
C PRO A 430 10.21 -40.37 -15.05
N SER A 431 11.23 -41.09 -15.52
CA SER A 431 11.21 -41.90 -16.72
C SER A 431 10.08 -42.94 -16.63
N GLU A 432 9.32 -43.06 -17.71
CA GLU A 432 8.38 -44.16 -17.94
C GLU A 432 9.11 -45.51 -17.92
N SER A 433 8.55 -46.48 -17.20
CA SER A 433 8.67 -47.91 -17.51
C SER A 433 7.55 -48.72 -16.85
N GLU A 434 6.71 -49.29 -17.72
CA GLU A 434 6.17 -50.66 -17.69
C GLU A 434 5.11 -51.07 -16.63
N VAL A 435 3.87 -51.10 -17.13
CA VAL A 435 2.85 -52.18 -17.18
C VAL A 435 3.00 -53.43 -16.29
N GLU A 436 1.82 -53.90 -15.83
CA GLU A 436 1.42 -55.20 -15.21
C GLU A 436 1.47 -55.20 -13.67
N SER A 437 0.43 -55.57 -12.91
CA SER A 437 -0.63 -56.57 -13.10
C SER A 437 -1.72 -56.43 -12.02
N ASP A 438 -2.87 -57.05 -12.29
CA ASP A 438 -4.03 -57.28 -11.41
C ASP A 438 -3.69 -57.78 -9.99
N VAL A 439 -4.58 -57.49 -9.02
CA VAL A 439 -5.35 -58.48 -8.20
C VAL A 439 -5.98 -57.81 -6.95
N SER A 440 -7.31 -57.88 -6.90
CA SER A 440 -8.23 -58.23 -5.80
C SER A 440 -7.91 -57.99 -4.30
N ASP A 441 -9.03 -57.80 -3.58
CA ASP A 441 -9.28 -57.94 -2.12
C ASP A 441 -8.87 -56.74 -1.24
N GLY A 442 -9.69 -56.17 -0.35
CA GLY A 442 -10.90 -56.67 0.31
C GLY A 442 -10.65 -56.85 1.80
N CYS A 443 -10.91 -55.82 2.64
CA CYS A 443 -11.29 -55.85 4.08
C CYS A 443 -11.02 -54.47 4.71
N LYS A 444 -11.99 -53.77 5.31
CA LYS A 444 -12.65 -53.96 6.64
C LYS A 444 -11.74 -53.69 7.87
N PHE A 445 -12.37 -53.02 8.85
CA PHE A 445 -11.95 -52.65 10.22
C PHE A 445 -11.21 -51.31 10.35
N GLY A 446 -11.49 -50.41 11.30
CA GLY A 446 -12.42 -50.36 12.43
C GLY A 446 -12.27 -48.97 13.08
N LEU A 447 -13.35 -48.25 13.37
CA LEU A 447 -13.84 -47.98 14.74
C LEU A 447 -12.76 -48.04 15.83
N CYS A 448 -12.43 -46.87 16.41
CA CYS A 448 -12.27 -46.72 17.86
C CYS A 448 -12.81 -45.34 18.28
N ALA A 449 -13.87 -45.39 19.08
CA ALA A 449 -14.34 -44.31 19.92
C ALA A 449 -13.37 -44.12 21.10
N HIS A 450 -13.24 -42.89 21.58
CA HIS A 450 -12.87 -42.60 22.96
C HIS A 450 -13.87 -41.57 23.49
N GLU A 451 -14.90 -42.09 24.14
CA GLU A 451 -15.47 -41.47 25.32
C GLU A 451 -14.48 -41.75 26.46
N ASP A 452 -14.18 -40.74 27.27
CA ASP A 452 -14.01 -40.89 28.71
C ASP A 452 -14.22 -39.52 29.36
N ASP A 453 -15.25 -39.50 30.20
CA ASP A 453 -15.50 -38.54 31.25
C ASP A 453 -14.28 -38.37 32.16
N GLU A 454 -14.06 -37.18 32.69
CA GLU A 454 -13.87 -37.06 34.14
C GLU A 454 -14.10 -35.61 34.60
N GLU A 455 -15.03 -35.50 35.55
CA GLU A 455 -15.35 -34.33 36.35
C GLU A 455 -14.13 -33.86 37.15
N LEU A 456 -13.90 -32.54 37.18
CA LEU A 456 -13.63 -31.74 38.39
C LEU A 456 -13.70 -30.23 38.13
#